data_AF-A0A962GVL0-F1
#
_entry.id   AF-A0A962GVL0-F1
#
_cell.length_a   1.000
_cell.length_b   1.000
_cell.length_c   1.000
_cell.angle_alpha   90.00
_cell.angle_beta   90.00
_cell.angle_gamma   90.00
#
_symmetry.space_group_name_H-M   'P 1'
#
loop_
_entity.id
_entity.type
_entity.pdbx_description
1 polymer ?
#
loop_
_entity_poly.entity_id
_entity_poly.type
_entity_poly.pdbx_seq_one_letter_code
_entity_poly.pdbx_strand_id
1 'polypeptide(L)'
;MRFLNWTGLVLLTALLAACGGSKDSASGGAASGGFGNTPKSAPSGNATAEEVAEEARGDVDCPADIGTPARAASAPVDDVVGVRPGMTYEEAANVVMCTGDLMVVTADNSRGFNMQTYGQTIRQGFNARPAKPRIEKTSKQIMQEMQDDMIARGGNAVRQDMQPGESKWYVGTMGLPGQERVINAAREEWFAEGRNPTMASVEQALLKKYGTPTRNQKSGGNIYLSWAYDPLSRPITETSPLFNQCSGNASPDGGVNLSPDCGIVVAAQVVPTTDNPDLARYMQVGVVNQAGGYEAITATEQALQQQDNERKAKQVEEAGKNADAPQL
;
A
#
# COMPACT_ATOMS: atom_id res chain seq x y z
N MET A 1 -40.25 1.06 64.44
CA MET A 1 -41.14 -0.02 63.96
C MET A 1 -40.37 -0.72 62.84
N ARG A 2 -39.67 -1.85 63.10
CA ARG A 2 -40.14 -3.27 62.96
C ARG A 2 -40.51 -3.58 61.50
N PHE A 3 -39.99 -4.54 60.72
CA PHE A 3 -39.07 -5.70 60.78
C PHE A 3 -38.62 -5.98 59.31
N LEU A 4 -37.38 -6.37 58.94
CA LEU A 4 -36.66 -7.66 59.02
C LEU A 4 -37.02 -8.74 57.94
N ASN A 5 -35.99 -9.07 57.12
CA ASN A 5 -35.52 -10.37 56.56
C ASN A 5 -36.42 -11.33 55.73
N TRP A 6 -35.86 -11.85 54.60
CA TRP A 6 -35.41 -13.26 54.41
C TRP A 6 -34.86 -13.51 52.97
N THR A 7 -33.56 -13.73 52.76
CA THR A 7 -32.83 -15.01 52.52
C THR A 7 -33.53 -16.13 51.75
N GLY A 8 -32.86 -16.63 50.70
CA GLY A 8 -33.14 -17.91 50.04
C GLY A 8 -31.95 -18.36 49.16
N LEU A 9 -31.01 -19.05 49.79
CA LEU A 9 -29.84 -19.72 49.21
C LEU A 9 -30.25 -21.17 48.86
N VAL A 10 -29.96 -21.65 47.64
CA VAL A 10 -30.04 -23.09 47.31
C VAL A 10 -28.74 -23.51 46.63
N LEU A 11 -28.11 -24.51 47.24
CA LEU A 11 -26.83 -25.14 46.93
C LEU A 11 -27.08 -26.64 47.15
N LEU A 12 -26.78 -27.50 46.16
CA LEU A 12 -26.70 -28.99 46.20
C LEU A 12 -26.72 -29.48 44.74
N THR A 13 -25.93 -30.42 44.21
CA THR A 13 -24.77 -31.20 44.66
C THR A 13 -24.22 -31.95 43.43
N ALA A 14 -22.93 -32.27 43.45
CA ALA A 14 -22.25 -33.11 42.47
C ALA A 14 -22.63 -34.59 42.54
N LEU A 15 -22.48 -35.30 41.41
CA LEU A 15 -22.18 -36.74 41.37
C LEU A 15 -21.16 -37.02 40.24
N LEU A 16 -20.08 -37.70 40.63
CA LEU A 16 -19.00 -38.26 39.80
C LEU A 16 -19.42 -39.57 39.12
N ALA A 17 -18.92 -39.84 37.91
CA ALA A 17 -18.53 -41.19 37.45
C ALA A 17 -17.57 -41.11 36.24
N ALA A 18 -16.70 -42.11 36.14
CA ALA A 18 -15.44 -42.15 35.39
C ALA A 18 -15.53 -42.74 33.96
N CYS A 19 -14.36 -42.76 33.30
CA CYS A 19 -13.87 -43.62 32.19
C CYS A 19 -13.75 -42.99 30.79
N GLY A 20 -12.50 -42.62 30.46
CA GLY A 20 -11.66 -43.28 29.46
C GLY A 20 -12.17 -43.46 28.01
N GLY A 21 -11.36 -42.97 27.07
CA GLY A 21 -11.20 -43.62 25.76
C GLY A 21 -11.69 -42.82 24.54
N SER A 22 -10.70 -42.30 23.81
CA SER A 22 -10.70 -41.72 22.46
C SER A 22 -11.89 -42.00 21.54
N LYS A 23 -12.40 -40.94 20.89
CA LYS A 23 -12.66 -40.90 19.45
C LYS A 23 -12.91 -39.46 18.99
N ASP A 24 -12.03 -38.99 18.12
CA ASP A 24 -12.17 -37.77 17.34
C ASP A 24 -13.47 -37.81 16.53
N SER A 25 -14.24 -36.72 16.60
CA SER A 25 -15.18 -36.35 15.57
C SER A 25 -15.34 -34.84 15.55
N ALA A 26 -14.96 -34.30 14.40
CA ALA A 26 -14.97 -32.91 14.02
C ALA A 26 -16.38 -32.29 14.07
N SER A 27 -16.45 -31.03 14.51
CA SER A 27 -17.51 -30.13 14.07
C SER A 27 -17.02 -28.67 14.05
N GLY A 28 -16.97 -28.10 12.85
CA GLY A 28 -17.38 -26.72 12.58
C GLY A 28 -16.55 -25.60 13.20
N GLY A 29 -15.42 -25.27 12.58
CA GLY A 29 -14.72 -24.00 12.75
C GLY A 29 -14.65 -23.27 11.41
N ALA A 30 -15.12 -22.02 11.40
CA ALA A 30 -15.23 -21.15 10.25
C ALA A 30 -13.94 -21.08 9.40
N ALA A 31 -14.12 -21.04 8.08
CA ALA A 31 -13.05 -20.84 7.11
C ALA A 31 -12.44 -19.44 7.26
N SER A 32 -11.42 -19.34 8.10
CA SER A 32 -10.39 -18.32 7.98
C SER A 32 -9.45 -18.75 6.85
N GLY A 33 -9.57 -18.12 5.69
CA GLY A 33 -8.57 -18.20 4.61
C GLY A 33 -7.26 -17.59 5.10
N GLY A 34 -6.47 -18.39 5.81
CA GLY A 34 -5.18 -18.01 6.35
C GLY A 34 -4.11 -18.15 5.29
N PHE A 35 -3.42 -17.05 4.98
CA PHE A 35 -2.02 -17.14 4.57
C PHE A 35 -1.29 -17.81 5.74
N GLY A 36 -0.96 -19.09 5.55
CA GLY A 36 -0.17 -19.85 6.50
C GLY A 36 1.13 -19.12 6.76
N ASN A 37 1.30 -18.66 8.00
CA ASN A 37 2.50 -18.00 8.50
C ASN A 37 3.62 -19.03 8.74
N THR A 38 3.86 -19.88 7.75
CA THR A 38 5.09 -20.68 7.63
C THR A 38 6.00 -19.85 6.73
N PRO A 39 7.18 -19.40 7.20
CA PRO A 39 8.13 -18.72 6.34
C PRO A 39 8.52 -19.70 5.24
N LYS A 40 7.96 -19.53 4.04
CA LYS A 40 8.46 -20.20 2.83
C LYS A 40 9.93 -19.84 2.75
N SER A 41 10.80 -20.85 2.74
CA SER A 41 12.25 -20.64 2.63
C SER A 41 12.50 -19.63 1.53
N ALA A 42 13.33 -18.62 1.82
CA ALA A 42 13.69 -17.63 0.82
C ALA A 42 14.19 -18.38 -0.41
N PRO A 43 13.67 -18.08 -1.60
CA PRO A 43 14.10 -18.77 -2.80
C PRO A 43 15.61 -18.67 -2.99
N SER A 44 16.22 -19.81 -3.30
CA SER A 44 17.64 -19.95 -3.62
C SER A 44 17.82 -20.39 -5.07
N GLY A 45 18.95 -20.04 -5.68
CA GLY A 45 19.27 -20.44 -7.04
C GLY A 45 18.90 -19.43 -8.12
N ASN A 46 19.43 -19.69 -9.31
CA ASN A 46 19.10 -18.96 -10.53
C ASN A 46 17.63 -19.19 -10.90
N ALA A 47 16.95 -18.14 -11.36
CA ALA A 47 15.59 -18.22 -11.88
C ALA A 47 15.38 -17.19 -13.01
N THR A 48 14.55 -17.53 -13.99
CA THR A 48 14.13 -16.59 -15.03
C THR A 48 13.21 -15.50 -14.46
N ALA A 49 12.93 -14.45 -15.24
CA ALA A 49 11.99 -13.42 -14.80
C ALA A 49 10.58 -14.00 -14.58
N GLU A 50 10.17 -14.93 -15.44
CA GLU A 50 8.89 -15.62 -15.37
C GLU A 50 8.78 -16.46 -14.09
N GLU A 51 9.82 -17.23 -13.76
CA GLU A 51 9.86 -18.03 -12.53
C GLU A 51 9.83 -17.15 -11.27
N VAL A 52 10.55 -16.03 -11.28
CA VAL A 52 10.50 -15.04 -10.19
C VAL A 52 9.10 -14.42 -10.06
N ALA A 53 8.45 -14.12 -11.18
CA ALA A 53 7.10 -13.57 -11.18
C ALA A 53 6.05 -14.59 -10.69
N GLU A 54 6.13 -15.84 -11.13
CA GLU A 54 5.25 -16.93 -10.69
C GLU A 54 5.43 -17.19 -9.19
N GLU A 55 6.67 -17.23 -8.71
CA GLU A 55 6.99 -17.38 -7.30
C GLU A 55 6.39 -16.23 -6.45
N ALA A 56 6.53 -14.99 -6.92
CA ALA A 56 6.02 -13.82 -6.21
C ALA A 56 4.50 -13.71 -6.26
N ARG A 57 3.88 -14.09 -7.38
CA ARG A 57 2.42 -14.11 -7.56
C ARG A 57 1.76 -15.14 -6.64
N GLY A 58 2.40 -16.30 -6.45
CA GLY A 58 1.84 -17.38 -5.63
C GLY A 58 0.44 -17.78 -6.12
N ASP A 59 -0.52 -17.87 -5.20
CA ASP A 59 -1.89 -18.32 -5.47
C ASP A 59 -2.86 -17.17 -5.85
N VAL A 60 -2.34 -16.05 -6.36
CA VAL A 60 -3.19 -14.91 -6.75
C VAL A 60 -3.90 -15.20 -8.07
N ASP A 61 -5.23 -15.34 -7.99
CA ASP A 61 -6.11 -15.45 -9.15
C ASP A 61 -6.40 -14.07 -9.76
N CYS A 62 -6.32 -13.99 -11.10
CA CYS A 62 -6.64 -12.78 -11.86
C CYS A 62 -7.93 -12.95 -12.67
N PRO A 63 -8.88 -11.99 -12.64
CA PRO A 63 -8.79 -10.70 -11.94
C PRO A 63 -8.87 -10.84 -10.41
N ALA A 64 -8.12 -10.01 -9.71
CA ALA A 64 -8.06 -10.04 -8.24
C ALA A 64 -9.45 -9.81 -7.62
N ASP A 65 -9.77 -10.58 -6.59
CA ASP A 65 -10.98 -10.37 -5.79
C ASP A 65 -10.82 -9.14 -4.88
N ILE A 66 -11.87 -8.32 -4.82
CA ILE A 66 -11.89 -7.05 -4.09
C ILE A 66 -13.11 -7.07 -3.17
N GLY A 67 -12.85 -7.22 -1.86
CA GLY A 67 -13.87 -7.11 -0.83
C GLY A 67 -14.20 -5.66 -0.45
N THR A 68 -13.29 -4.71 -0.75
CA THR A 68 -13.52 -3.28 -0.51
C THR A 68 -14.74 -2.78 -1.31
N PRO A 69 -15.78 -2.24 -0.65
CA PRO A 69 -17.02 -1.85 -1.30
C PRO A 69 -16.82 -0.88 -2.47
N ALA A 70 -17.61 -1.06 -3.54
CA ALA A 70 -17.66 -0.11 -4.64
C ALA A 70 -17.99 1.31 -4.12
N ARG A 71 -17.35 2.32 -4.72
CA ARG A 71 -17.70 3.72 -4.45
C ARG A 71 -19.14 3.98 -4.89
N ALA A 72 -19.79 4.95 -4.24
CA ALA A 72 -21.06 5.46 -4.72
C ALA A 72 -20.93 5.91 -6.19
N ALA A 73 -21.96 5.73 -7.00
CA ALA A 73 -21.91 6.06 -8.43
C ALA A 73 -21.64 7.56 -8.70
N SER A 74 -21.94 8.44 -7.73
CA SER A 74 -21.68 9.87 -7.78
C SER A 74 -20.31 10.27 -7.23
N ALA A 75 -19.52 9.32 -6.71
CA ALA A 75 -18.21 9.61 -6.16
C ALA A 75 -17.19 9.87 -7.28
N PRO A 76 -16.14 10.66 -7.01
CA PRO A 76 -15.03 10.82 -7.92
C PRO A 76 -14.39 9.49 -8.33
N VAL A 77 -13.95 9.41 -9.59
CA VAL A 77 -13.07 8.31 -10.02
C VAL A 77 -11.70 8.51 -9.36
N ASP A 78 -11.34 7.60 -8.46
CA ASP A 78 -10.19 7.71 -7.56
C ASP A 78 -9.25 6.49 -7.66
N ASP A 79 -9.29 5.76 -8.78
CA ASP A 79 -8.45 4.58 -9.00
C ASP A 79 -7.34 4.80 -10.04
N VAL A 80 -6.21 4.13 -9.82
CA VAL A 80 -5.15 3.93 -10.81
C VAL A 80 -5.15 2.44 -11.15
N VAL A 81 -5.66 2.11 -12.34
CA VAL A 81 -5.85 0.73 -12.85
C VAL A 81 -6.45 -0.20 -11.78
N GLY A 82 -7.55 0.24 -11.16
CA GLY A 82 -8.26 -0.53 -10.13
C GLY A 82 -7.77 -0.32 -8.70
N VAL A 83 -6.54 0.17 -8.47
CA VAL A 83 -6.05 0.46 -7.11
C VAL A 83 -6.53 1.83 -6.66
N ARG A 84 -7.17 1.91 -5.48
CA ARG A 84 -7.68 3.18 -4.93
C ARG A 84 -7.54 3.27 -3.41
N PRO A 85 -7.59 4.49 -2.82
CA PRO A 85 -7.60 4.65 -1.37
C PRO A 85 -8.75 3.91 -0.69
N GLY A 86 -8.45 3.24 0.43
CA GLY A 86 -9.39 2.45 1.23
C GLY A 86 -9.33 0.93 0.99
N MET A 87 -8.68 0.47 -0.08
CA MET A 87 -8.37 -0.95 -0.26
C MET A 87 -7.46 -1.48 0.85
N THR A 88 -7.51 -2.78 1.16
CA THR A 88 -6.47 -3.38 2.03
C THR A 88 -5.13 -3.45 1.31
N TYR A 89 -4.05 -3.67 2.06
CA TYR A 89 -2.74 -3.94 1.50
C TYR A 89 -2.78 -5.11 0.50
N GLU A 90 -3.43 -6.20 0.86
CA GLU A 90 -3.51 -7.45 0.08
C GLU A 90 -4.31 -7.25 -1.20
N GLU A 91 -5.47 -6.60 -1.13
CA GLU A 91 -6.29 -6.31 -2.30
C GLU A 91 -5.50 -5.48 -3.32
N ALA A 92 -4.82 -4.42 -2.85
CA ALA A 92 -4.04 -3.57 -3.72
C ALA A 92 -2.85 -4.32 -4.34
N ALA A 93 -2.14 -5.13 -3.55
CA ALA A 93 -1.03 -5.94 -4.04
C ALA A 93 -1.50 -6.93 -5.13
N ASN A 94 -2.62 -7.60 -4.92
CA ASN A 94 -3.19 -8.54 -5.88
C ASN A 94 -3.63 -7.85 -7.17
N VAL A 95 -4.32 -6.71 -7.07
CA VAL A 95 -4.69 -5.90 -8.23
C VAL A 95 -3.46 -5.52 -9.04
N VAL A 96 -2.39 -5.04 -8.38
CA VAL A 96 -1.14 -4.65 -9.06
C VAL A 96 -0.45 -5.85 -9.73
N MET A 97 -0.39 -7.01 -9.08
CA MET A 97 0.17 -8.24 -9.66
C MET A 97 -0.61 -8.74 -10.88
N CYS A 98 -1.91 -8.43 -10.98
CA CYS A 98 -2.74 -8.72 -12.14
C CYS A 98 -2.62 -7.70 -13.29
N THR A 99 -1.82 -6.63 -13.15
CA THR A 99 -1.63 -5.64 -14.23
C THR A 99 -0.64 -6.11 -15.31
N GLY A 100 0.12 -7.17 -15.06
CA GLY A 100 1.00 -7.80 -16.05
C GLY A 100 1.65 -9.08 -15.56
N ASP A 101 1.97 -9.98 -16.48
CA ASP A 101 2.43 -11.34 -16.17
C ASP A 101 3.73 -11.39 -15.37
N LEU A 102 4.59 -10.38 -15.52
CA LEU A 102 5.86 -10.26 -14.80
C LEU A 102 5.79 -9.35 -13.58
N MET A 103 4.64 -8.80 -13.20
CA MET A 103 4.57 -7.83 -12.11
C MET A 103 4.82 -8.48 -10.75
N VAL A 104 5.85 -7.99 -10.05
CA VAL A 104 6.25 -8.44 -8.71
C VAL A 104 6.06 -7.31 -7.70
N VAL A 105 5.38 -7.61 -6.60
CA VAL A 105 5.21 -6.70 -5.46
C VAL A 105 6.31 -6.95 -4.43
N THR A 106 6.91 -5.88 -3.90
CA THR A 106 7.91 -5.93 -2.85
C THR A 106 7.56 -4.92 -1.77
N ALA A 107 7.42 -5.38 -0.53
CA ALA A 107 7.15 -4.52 0.61
C ALA A 107 8.24 -3.44 0.73
N ASP A 108 7.82 -2.20 0.98
CA ASP A 108 8.72 -1.06 1.08
C ASP A 108 8.33 -0.15 2.25
N ASN A 109 9.21 -0.12 3.25
CA ASN A 109 9.10 0.76 4.40
C ASN A 109 10.12 1.92 4.34
N SER A 110 10.96 1.99 3.31
CA SER A 110 11.98 3.04 3.18
C SER A 110 11.39 4.42 2.88
N ARG A 111 10.17 4.45 2.35
CA ARG A 111 9.44 5.66 1.93
C ARG A 111 8.25 5.97 2.85
N GLY A 112 8.19 5.28 3.98
CA GLY A 112 7.16 5.44 4.98
C GLY A 112 7.28 6.72 5.80
N PHE A 113 6.25 6.97 6.60
CA PHE A 113 6.20 7.99 7.64
C PHE A 113 7.04 7.56 8.84
N ASN A 114 7.80 8.52 9.38
CA ASN A 114 8.54 8.34 10.61
C ASN A 114 7.57 8.43 11.80
N MET A 115 7.33 7.31 12.46
CA MET A 115 6.48 7.23 13.64
C MET A 115 7.06 6.24 14.67
N GLN A 116 6.72 6.44 15.94
CA GLN A 116 7.10 5.50 16.98
C GLN A 116 6.21 4.26 16.91
N THR A 117 6.80 3.12 16.53
CA THR A 117 6.07 1.86 16.38
C THR A 117 6.05 1.00 17.64
N TYR A 118 6.80 1.38 18.69
CA TYR A 118 6.89 0.61 19.94
C TYR A 118 7.27 -0.86 19.73
N GLY A 119 8.11 -1.12 18.72
CA GLY A 119 8.57 -2.46 18.35
C GLY A 119 7.62 -3.22 17.42
N GLN A 120 6.51 -2.62 16.97
CA GLN A 120 5.63 -3.19 15.96
C GLN A 120 6.21 -3.01 14.55
N THR A 121 6.01 -4.00 13.69
CA THR A 121 6.32 -3.91 12.25
C THR A 121 5.08 -3.43 11.50
N ILE A 122 5.14 -2.22 10.96
CA ILE A 122 4.05 -1.64 10.15
C ILE A 122 4.39 -1.76 8.67
N ARG A 123 3.44 -2.23 7.86
CA ARG A 123 3.56 -2.20 6.40
C ARG A 123 3.06 -0.84 5.90
N GLN A 124 4.00 0.02 5.56
CA GLN A 124 3.68 1.39 5.11
C GLN A 124 3.53 1.51 3.60
N GLY A 125 3.80 0.43 2.87
CA GLY A 125 3.54 0.36 1.44
C GLY A 125 4.33 -0.73 0.76
N PHE A 126 4.26 -0.71 -0.57
CA PHE A 126 5.03 -1.58 -1.43
C PHE A 126 5.36 -0.90 -2.76
N ASN A 127 6.45 -1.35 -3.38
CA ASN A 127 6.71 -1.09 -4.79
C ASN A 127 6.25 -2.29 -5.62
N ALA A 128 5.95 -2.06 -6.89
CA ALA A 128 5.86 -3.15 -7.85
C ALA A 128 6.58 -2.82 -9.14
N ARG A 129 7.28 -3.80 -9.69
CA ARG A 129 8.06 -3.70 -10.93
C ARG A 129 8.01 -5.04 -11.68
N PRO A 130 8.32 -5.06 -12.98
CA PRO A 130 8.53 -6.31 -13.69
C PRO A 130 9.67 -7.11 -13.05
N ALA A 131 9.47 -8.42 -12.95
CA ALA A 131 10.48 -9.34 -12.46
C ALA A 131 11.76 -9.22 -13.27
N LYS A 132 12.89 -9.29 -12.58
CA LYS A 132 14.21 -9.45 -13.19
C LYS A 132 14.71 -10.85 -12.91
N PRO A 133 15.47 -11.47 -13.83
CA PRO A 133 16.07 -12.77 -13.58
C PRO A 133 16.89 -12.76 -12.29
N ARG A 134 16.71 -13.77 -11.45
CA ARG A 134 17.55 -13.99 -10.27
C ARG A 134 18.79 -14.74 -10.74
N ILE A 135 19.95 -14.10 -10.63
CA ILE A 135 21.24 -14.69 -11.01
C ILE A 135 22.13 -14.71 -9.78
N GLU A 136 22.55 -15.88 -9.35
CA GLU A 136 23.57 -16.08 -8.33
C GLU A 136 24.92 -15.65 -8.91
N LYS A 137 25.35 -14.45 -8.50
CA LYS A 137 26.60 -13.85 -8.96
C LYS A 137 27.74 -14.29 -8.05
N THR A 138 28.86 -14.64 -8.66
CA THR A 138 30.12 -14.82 -7.94
C THR A 138 30.66 -13.49 -7.42
N SER A 139 31.48 -13.50 -6.37
CA SER A 139 32.12 -12.29 -5.85
C SER A 139 32.90 -11.50 -6.91
N LYS A 140 33.49 -12.20 -7.90
CA LYS A 140 34.18 -11.57 -9.03
C LYS A 140 33.22 -10.79 -9.94
N GLN A 141 32.06 -11.36 -10.26
CA GLN A 141 31.04 -10.69 -11.06
C GLN A 141 30.44 -9.48 -10.32
N ILE A 142 30.20 -9.61 -9.01
CA ILE A 142 29.73 -8.49 -8.18
C ILE A 142 30.74 -7.33 -8.19
N MET A 143 32.03 -7.63 -8.01
CA MET A 143 33.08 -6.60 -8.05
C MET A 143 33.22 -5.96 -9.44
N GLN A 144 33.03 -6.73 -10.51
CA GLN A 144 33.09 -6.20 -11.87
C GLN A 144 31.91 -5.27 -12.17
N GLU A 145 30.68 -5.67 -11.83
CA GLU A 145 29.50 -4.82 -11.98
C GLU A 145 29.61 -3.53 -11.16
N MET A 146 30.17 -3.62 -9.94
CA MET A 146 30.42 -2.44 -9.11
C MET A 146 31.41 -1.49 -9.79
N GLN A 147 32.49 -2.01 -10.38
CA GLN A 147 33.44 -1.20 -11.15
C GLN A 147 32.77 -0.56 -12.37
N ASP A 148 31.99 -1.33 -13.13
CA ASP A 148 31.28 -0.85 -14.31
C ASP A 148 30.25 0.23 -13.93
N ASP A 149 29.56 0.08 -12.80
CA ASP A 149 28.62 1.07 -12.28
C ASP A 149 29.33 2.35 -11.82
N MET A 150 30.48 2.23 -11.16
CA MET A 150 31.31 3.37 -10.79
C MET A 150 31.82 4.13 -12.02
N ILE A 151 32.26 3.41 -13.06
CA ILE A 151 32.70 4.03 -14.33
C ILE A 151 31.53 4.72 -15.02
N ALA A 152 30.36 4.08 -15.10
CA ALA A 152 29.17 4.66 -15.71
C ALA A 152 28.72 5.94 -14.99
N ARG A 153 28.75 5.96 -13.65
CA ARG A 153 28.49 7.15 -12.84
C ARG A 153 29.54 8.24 -13.07
N GLY A 154 30.82 7.87 -13.14
CA GLY A 154 31.91 8.79 -13.47
C GLY A 154 31.84 9.37 -14.88
N GLY A 155 31.20 8.67 -15.82
CA GLY A 155 31.02 9.08 -17.21
C GLY A 155 29.73 9.86 -17.51
N ASN A 156 28.94 10.24 -16.51
CA ASN A 156 27.63 10.89 -16.67
C ASN A 156 26.64 10.11 -17.56
N ALA A 157 26.73 8.78 -17.60
CA ALA A 157 25.80 7.97 -18.37
C ALA A 157 24.41 8.00 -17.71
N VAL A 158 23.41 8.54 -18.41
CA VAL A 158 22.02 8.54 -17.94
C VAL A 158 21.46 7.13 -18.08
N ARG A 159 21.22 6.45 -16.96
CA ARG A 159 20.45 5.20 -16.94
C ARG A 159 19.00 5.51 -16.63
N GLN A 160 18.12 5.16 -17.56
CA GLN A 160 16.68 5.20 -17.32
C GLN A 160 16.34 4.07 -16.34
N ASP A 161 15.54 4.41 -15.32
CA ASP A 161 15.12 3.46 -14.28
C ASP A 161 14.20 2.35 -14.82
N MET A 162 13.49 2.64 -15.93
CA MET A 162 12.51 1.80 -16.58
C MET A 162 12.79 1.70 -18.08
N GLN A 163 12.49 0.54 -18.68
CA GLN A 163 12.62 0.31 -20.12
C GLN A 163 11.28 0.57 -20.85
N PRO A 164 11.30 0.84 -22.17
CA PRO A 164 10.08 0.93 -22.97
C PRO A 164 9.20 -0.32 -22.84
N GLY A 165 7.91 -0.13 -22.57
CA GLY A 165 6.94 -1.21 -22.38
C GLY A 165 6.81 -1.71 -20.94
N GLU A 166 7.62 -1.19 -20.01
CA GLU A 166 7.53 -1.53 -18.60
C GLU A 166 6.65 -0.53 -17.82
N SER A 167 6.14 -0.98 -16.67
CA SER A 167 5.46 -0.10 -15.72
C SER A 167 5.90 -0.38 -14.29
N LYS A 168 5.92 0.67 -13.46
CA LYS A 168 6.24 0.57 -12.04
C LYS A 168 5.18 1.23 -11.19
N TRP A 169 5.12 0.79 -9.95
CA TRP A 169 4.13 1.20 -8.97
C TRP A 169 4.76 1.54 -7.64
N TYR A 170 4.11 2.45 -6.93
CA TYR A 170 4.21 2.57 -5.49
C TYR A 170 2.80 2.69 -4.91
N VAL A 171 2.53 1.95 -3.84
CA VAL A 171 1.27 2.02 -3.10
C VAL A 171 1.60 2.23 -1.64
N GLY A 172 1.16 3.36 -1.09
CA GLY A 172 1.31 3.68 0.32
C GLY A 172 0.10 3.22 1.12
N THR A 173 0.36 2.56 2.24
CA THR A 173 -0.65 2.06 3.16
C THR A 173 -0.43 2.58 4.58
N MET A 174 -1.49 2.64 5.37
CA MET A 174 -1.41 2.99 6.79
C MET A 174 -2.42 2.20 7.61
N GLY A 175 -2.06 1.86 8.84
CA GLY A 175 -2.89 1.10 9.76
C GLY A 175 -2.05 0.22 10.69
N LEU A 176 -2.71 -0.38 11.67
CA LEU A 176 -2.10 -1.43 12.49
C LEU A 176 -1.80 -2.69 11.64
N PRO A 177 -0.91 -3.59 12.12
CA PRO A 177 -0.63 -4.83 11.42
C PRO A 177 -1.91 -5.63 11.12
N GLY A 178 -2.12 -5.96 9.84
CA GLY A 178 -3.30 -6.67 9.34
C GLY A 178 -4.54 -5.81 9.13
N GLN A 179 -4.44 -4.49 9.36
CA GLN A 179 -5.54 -3.53 9.17
C GLN A 179 -5.14 -2.39 8.22
N GLU A 180 -4.03 -2.55 7.50
CA GLU A 180 -3.49 -1.51 6.65
C GLU A 180 -4.42 -1.21 5.48
N ARG A 181 -4.64 0.08 5.24
CA ARG A 181 -5.46 0.59 4.15
C ARG A 181 -4.63 1.47 3.23
N VAL A 182 -4.88 1.37 1.93
CA VAL A 182 -4.28 2.24 0.91
C VAL A 182 -4.67 3.69 1.18
N ILE A 183 -3.67 4.56 1.26
CA ILE A 183 -3.86 6.01 1.35
C ILE A 183 -3.45 6.71 0.05
N ASN A 184 -2.54 6.09 -0.72
CA ASN A 184 -2.11 6.56 -2.03
C ASN A 184 -1.69 5.40 -2.94
N ALA A 185 -1.76 5.62 -4.24
CA ALA A 185 -1.21 4.73 -5.25
C ALA A 185 -0.71 5.55 -6.43
N ALA A 186 0.45 5.22 -6.97
CA ALA A 186 1.01 5.86 -8.15
C ALA A 186 1.59 4.81 -9.10
N ARG A 187 1.38 5.04 -10.40
CA ARG A 187 1.87 4.21 -11.50
C ARG A 187 2.62 5.07 -12.50
N GLU A 188 3.73 4.55 -12.99
CA GLU A 188 4.43 5.05 -14.17
C GLU A 188 4.44 3.97 -15.24
N GLU A 189 4.11 4.35 -16.47
CA GLU A 189 4.10 3.47 -17.64
C GLU A 189 4.94 4.07 -18.74
N TRP A 190 5.92 3.30 -19.20
CA TRP A 190 6.73 3.62 -20.36
C TRP A 190 6.11 2.95 -21.58
N PHE A 191 5.81 3.75 -22.60
CA PHE A 191 5.24 3.20 -23.82
C PHE A 191 6.33 2.46 -24.61
N ALA A 192 5.97 1.30 -25.16
CA ALA A 192 6.89 0.50 -25.96
C ALA A 192 7.39 1.29 -27.18
N GLU A 193 8.65 1.08 -27.54
CA GLU A 193 9.27 1.75 -28.69
C GLU A 193 8.48 1.48 -29.98
N GLY A 194 8.27 2.53 -30.78
CA GLY A 194 7.45 2.47 -31.99
C GLY A 194 5.93 2.35 -31.74
N ARG A 195 5.49 2.31 -30.48
CA ARG A 195 4.08 2.28 -30.07
C ARG A 195 3.73 3.43 -29.11
N ASN A 196 4.49 4.53 -29.17
CA ASN A 196 4.22 5.74 -28.41
C ASN A 196 2.90 6.38 -28.86
N PRO A 197 1.89 6.54 -27.97
CA PRO A 197 0.68 7.26 -28.30
C PRO A 197 0.97 8.76 -28.44
N THR A 198 0.07 9.50 -29.08
CA THR A 198 0.19 10.95 -29.14
C THR A 198 -0.09 11.56 -27.76
N MET A 199 0.60 12.67 -27.43
CA MET A 199 0.34 13.44 -26.21
C MET A 199 -1.15 13.78 -26.07
N ALA A 200 -1.79 14.18 -27.16
CA ALA A 200 -3.22 14.49 -27.22
C ALA A 200 -4.11 13.27 -26.92
N SER A 201 -3.78 12.09 -27.45
CA SER A 201 -4.56 10.87 -27.18
C SER A 201 -4.48 10.42 -25.72
N VAL A 202 -3.31 10.61 -25.08
CA VAL A 202 -3.15 10.32 -23.64
C VAL A 202 -3.95 11.33 -22.80
N GLU A 203 -3.85 12.63 -23.11
CA GLU A 203 -4.66 13.68 -22.47
C GLU A 203 -6.16 13.36 -22.58
N GLN A 204 -6.65 13.00 -23.76
CA GLN A 204 -8.05 12.62 -23.98
C GLN A 204 -8.47 11.38 -23.18
N ALA A 205 -7.61 10.36 -23.09
CA ALA A 205 -7.90 9.16 -22.29
C ALA A 205 -8.04 9.50 -20.80
N LEU A 206 -7.17 10.37 -20.28
CA LEU A 206 -7.23 10.84 -18.90
C LEU A 206 -8.49 11.66 -18.64
N LEU A 207 -8.84 12.59 -19.53
CA LEU A 207 -10.07 13.38 -19.44
C LEU A 207 -11.33 12.50 -19.54
N LYS A 208 -11.31 11.46 -20.37
CA LYS A 208 -12.41 10.50 -20.46
C LYS A 208 -12.59 9.70 -19.17
N LYS A 209 -11.50 9.33 -18.49
CA LYS A 209 -11.56 8.56 -17.25
C LYS A 209 -11.94 9.42 -16.03
N TYR A 210 -11.27 10.55 -15.85
CA TYR A 210 -11.36 11.35 -14.62
C TYR A 210 -12.24 12.60 -14.75
N GLY A 211 -12.67 12.94 -15.96
CA GLY A 211 -13.50 14.11 -16.23
C GLY A 211 -12.70 15.41 -16.36
N THR A 212 -13.35 16.54 -16.12
CA THR A 212 -12.73 17.87 -16.20
C THR A 212 -11.75 18.09 -15.03
N PRO A 213 -10.48 18.42 -15.29
CA PRO A 213 -9.49 18.61 -14.25
C PRO A 213 -9.67 19.95 -13.53
N THR A 214 -9.29 19.98 -12.26
CA THR A 214 -9.09 21.20 -11.48
C THR A 214 -7.95 22.03 -12.08
N ARG A 215 -6.87 21.38 -12.56
CA ARG A 215 -5.75 22.06 -13.23
C ARG A 215 -5.38 21.34 -14.52
N ASN A 216 -5.18 22.12 -15.57
CA ASN A 216 -4.54 21.67 -16.80
C ASN A 216 -3.38 22.62 -17.12
N GLN A 217 -2.15 22.13 -17.01
CA GLN A 217 -0.95 22.91 -17.24
C GLN A 217 -0.09 22.21 -18.30
N LYS A 218 0.36 22.99 -19.28
CA LYS A 218 1.31 22.54 -20.30
C LYS A 218 2.59 23.33 -20.12
N SER A 219 3.68 22.66 -19.76
CA SER A 219 4.96 23.32 -19.42
C SER A 219 6.13 22.45 -19.84
N GLY A 220 7.09 23.06 -20.55
CA GLY A 220 8.30 22.36 -21.01
C GLY A 220 8.02 21.13 -21.88
N GLY A 221 6.92 21.13 -22.65
CA GLY A 221 6.46 19.99 -23.45
C GLY A 221 5.69 18.92 -22.66
N ASN A 222 5.70 18.97 -21.32
CA ASN A 222 4.92 18.06 -20.48
C ASN A 222 3.47 18.54 -20.35
N ILE A 223 2.57 17.59 -20.11
CA ILE A 223 1.18 17.85 -19.71
C ILE A 223 1.04 17.45 -18.25
N TYR A 224 0.54 18.35 -17.42
CA TYR A 224 0.21 18.12 -16.01
C TYR A 224 -1.29 18.34 -15.82
N LEU A 225 -1.98 17.30 -15.36
CA LEU A 225 -3.40 17.34 -15.03
C LEU A 225 -3.60 17.02 -13.56
N SER A 226 -4.52 17.70 -12.89
CA SER A 226 -4.96 17.27 -11.56
C SER A 226 -6.46 17.44 -11.36
N TRP A 227 -7.05 16.51 -10.62
CA TRP A 227 -8.45 16.52 -10.17
C TRP A 227 -8.41 16.52 -8.65
N ALA A 228 -8.84 17.62 -8.04
CA ALA A 228 -8.80 17.78 -6.59
C ALA A 228 -10.22 17.96 -6.07
N TYR A 229 -10.51 17.28 -4.97
CA TYR A 229 -11.79 17.31 -4.28
C TYR A 229 -11.57 17.72 -2.83
N ASP A 230 -12.55 18.38 -2.23
CA ASP A 230 -12.54 18.63 -0.79
C ASP A 230 -12.91 17.34 -0.01
N PRO A 231 -12.82 17.32 1.33
CA PRO A 231 -13.16 16.14 2.14
C PRO A 231 -14.62 15.68 2.00
N LEU A 232 -15.51 16.55 1.50
CA LEU A 232 -16.90 16.22 1.19
C LEU A 232 -17.09 15.74 -0.26
N SER A 233 -15.99 15.42 -0.95
CA SER A 233 -15.96 14.98 -2.35
C SER A 233 -16.51 16.00 -3.35
N ARG A 234 -16.51 17.29 -3.02
CA ARG A 234 -16.91 18.35 -3.96
C ARG A 234 -15.70 18.78 -4.80
N PRO A 235 -15.85 18.96 -6.12
CA PRO A 235 -14.76 19.43 -6.97
C PRO A 235 -14.23 20.78 -6.49
N ILE A 236 -12.91 20.89 -6.39
CA ILE A 236 -12.23 22.16 -6.12
C ILE A 236 -12.13 22.93 -7.44
N THR A 237 -12.59 24.18 -7.42
CA THR A 237 -12.55 25.12 -8.56
C THR A 237 -11.55 26.24 -8.32
N GLU A 238 -11.24 27.04 -9.35
CA GLU A 238 -10.31 28.18 -9.28
C GLU A 238 -10.67 29.23 -8.22
N THR A 239 -11.95 29.33 -7.85
CA THR A 239 -12.45 30.27 -6.84
C THR A 239 -12.31 29.75 -5.41
N SER A 240 -11.96 28.47 -5.23
CA SER A 240 -11.81 27.86 -3.91
C SER A 240 -10.51 28.29 -3.25
N PRO A 241 -10.49 28.58 -1.94
CA PRO A 241 -9.23 28.81 -1.21
C PRO A 241 -8.32 27.57 -1.24
N LEU A 242 -8.91 26.37 -1.43
CA LEU A 242 -8.18 25.11 -1.51
C LEU A 242 -7.50 24.89 -2.87
N PHE A 243 -7.76 25.73 -3.88
CA PHE A 243 -7.30 25.53 -5.24
C PHE A 243 -5.78 25.33 -5.32
N ASN A 244 -5.00 26.18 -4.62
CA ASN A 244 -3.54 26.12 -4.58
C ASN A 244 -2.98 25.24 -3.45
N GLN A 245 -3.83 24.74 -2.56
CA GLN A 245 -3.42 23.93 -1.41
C GLN A 245 -3.50 22.43 -1.75
N CYS A 246 -4.59 22.01 -2.40
CA CYS A 246 -4.84 20.59 -2.69
C CYS A 246 -4.16 20.18 -4.00
N SER A 247 -2.96 19.62 -3.89
CA SER A 247 -2.16 19.11 -4.99
C SER A 247 -1.61 17.72 -4.66
N GLY A 248 -1.45 16.87 -5.67
CA GLY A 248 -0.91 15.52 -5.54
C GLY A 248 0.35 15.33 -6.38
N ASN A 249 1.01 14.20 -6.19
CA ASN A 249 2.16 13.79 -7.00
C ASN A 249 1.75 12.63 -7.92
N ALA A 250 2.09 12.72 -9.20
CA ALA A 250 1.81 11.66 -10.17
C ALA A 250 2.86 10.54 -10.16
N SER A 251 4.09 10.86 -9.76
CA SER A 251 5.23 9.96 -9.84
C SER A 251 5.22 8.91 -8.73
N PRO A 252 5.45 7.62 -9.05
CA PRO A 252 5.70 6.60 -8.05
C PRO A 252 6.87 6.92 -7.14
N ASP A 253 7.90 7.65 -7.61
CA ASP A 253 9.07 8.02 -6.81
C ASP A 253 8.84 9.30 -5.98
N GLY A 254 7.71 9.97 -6.21
CA GLY A 254 7.29 11.14 -5.46
C GLY A 254 6.83 10.83 -4.04
N GLY A 255 7.08 11.75 -3.11
CA GLY A 255 6.44 11.71 -1.79
C GLY A 255 4.97 12.11 -1.88
N VAL A 256 4.21 11.81 -0.82
CA VAL A 256 2.83 12.24 -0.68
C VAL A 256 2.69 13.41 0.27
N ASN A 257 1.86 14.37 -0.10
CA ASN A 257 1.46 15.48 0.77
C ASN A 257 0.07 15.18 1.32
N LEU A 258 -0.07 15.26 2.64
CA LEU A 258 -1.33 15.01 3.33
C LEU A 258 -1.78 16.29 4.02
N SER A 259 -3.07 16.57 3.93
CA SER A 259 -3.74 17.73 4.50
C SER A 259 -5.13 17.31 4.93
N PRO A 260 -5.57 17.66 6.15
CA PRO A 260 -6.94 17.39 6.59
C PRO A 260 -7.99 18.18 5.78
N ASP A 261 -7.57 19.26 5.11
CA ASP A 261 -8.47 20.12 4.33
C ASP A 261 -8.68 19.65 2.88
N CYS A 262 -7.93 18.64 2.43
CA CYS A 262 -7.94 18.14 1.06
C CYS A 262 -8.49 16.73 1.02
N GLY A 263 -9.47 16.45 0.17
CA GLY A 263 -10.00 15.10 -0.01
C GLY A 263 -9.14 14.26 -0.95
N ILE A 264 -9.80 13.63 -1.92
CA ILE A 264 -9.14 12.91 -3.00
C ILE A 264 -8.42 13.89 -3.92
N VAL A 265 -7.18 13.57 -4.29
CA VAL A 265 -6.47 14.21 -5.38
C VAL A 265 -5.92 13.16 -6.33
N VAL A 266 -6.28 13.27 -7.61
CA VAL A 266 -5.66 12.53 -8.71
C VAL A 266 -4.73 13.49 -9.44
N ALA A 267 -3.50 13.07 -9.72
CA ALA A 267 -2.52 13.83 -10.48
C ALA A 267 -1.99 12.97 -11.62
N ALA A 268 -1.84 13.55 -12.80
CA ALA A 268 -1.25 12.89 -13.95
C ALA A 268 -0.19 13.77 -14.59
N GLN A 269 0.88 13.15 -15.06
CA GLN A 269 1.93 13.77 -15.86
C GLN A 269 2.16 12.95 -17.12
N VAL A 270 2.13 13.60 -18.29
CA VAL A 270 2.51 13.01 -19.56
C VAL A 270 3.80 13.68 -20.02
N VAL A 271 4.80 12.88 -20.35
CA VAL A 271 6.13 13.35 -20.75
C VAL A 271 6.40 12.95 -22.20
N PRO A 272 6.80 13.89 -23.07
CA PRO A 272 7.03 13.59 -24.46
C PRO A 272 8.33 12.83 -24.69
N THR A 273 8.48 12.26 -25.89
CA THR A 273 9.78 11.79 -26.39
C THR A 273 10.70 12.98 -26.67
N THR A 274 12.01 12.76 -26.61
CA THR A 274 13.00 13.80 -26.93
C THR A 274 12.99 14.17 -28.40
N ASP A 275 12.72 13.19 -29.26
CA ASP A 275 12.88 13.33 -30.71
C ASP A 275 11.60 13.87 -31.37
N ASN A 276 10.44 13.57 -30.79
CA ASN A 276 9.15 14.07 -31.24
C ASN A 276 8.26 14.49 -30.05
N PRO A 277 8.06 15.81 -29.83
CA PRO A 277 7.29 16.31 -28.70
C PRO A 277 5.79 15.98 -28.75
N ASP A 278 5.27 15.54 -29.90
CA ASP A 278 3.87 15.14 -30.06
C ASP A 278 3.59 13.69 -29.63
N LEU A 279 4.64 12.89 -29.37
CA LEU A 279 4.55 11.51 -28.91
C LEU A 279 4.88 11.41 -27.43
N ALA A 280 4.07 10.67 -26.68
CA ALA A 280 4.30 10.41 -25.26
C ALA A 280 5.36 9.32 -25.07
N ARG A 281 6.39 9.61 -24.28
CA ARG A 281 7.40 8.65 -23.85
C ARG A 281 6.90 7.78 -22.71
N TYR A 282 6.36 8.43 -21.68
CA TYR A 282 5.76 7.76 -20.54
C TYR A 282 4.64 8.63 -19.95
N MET A 283 3.79 7.97 -19.15
CA MET A 283 2.76 8.62 -18.36
C MET A 283 2.91 8.19 -16.90
N GLN A 284 2.68 9.14 -16.00
CA GLN A 284 2.56 8.92 -14.57
C GLN A 284 1.15 9.30 -14.13
N VAL A 285 0.55 8.49 -13.26
CA VAL A 285 -0.74 8.79 -12.61
C VAL A 285 -0.66 8.40 -11.15
N GLY A 286 -0.98 9.32 -10.27
CA GLY A 286 -1.06 9.12 -8.84
C GLY A 286 -2.42 9.52 -8.29
N VAL A 287 -2.87 8.81 -7.26
CA VAL A 287 -4.04 9.15 -6.45
C VAL A 287 -3.66 9.15 -4.99
N VAL A 288 -4.20 10.10 -4.23
CA VAL A 288 -4.07 10.18 -2.79
C VAL A 288 -5.38 10.63 -2.16
N ASN A 289 -5.76 10.03 -1.03
CA ASN A 289 -6.76 10.59 -0.13
C ASN A 289 -6.03 11.37 0.96
N GLN A 290 -5.94 12.70 0.84
CA GLN A 290 -5.09 13.48 1.73
C GLN A 290 -5.66 13.51 3.16
N ALA A 291 -6.92 13.89 3.32
CA ALA A 291 -7.58 13.94 4.62
C ALA A 291 -7.70 12.56 5.24
N GLY A 292 -8.11 11.56 4.46
CA GLY A 292 -8.19 10.17 4.94
C GLY A 292 -6.82 9.59 5.29
N GLY A 293 -5.77 9.95 4.55
CA GLY A 293 -4.39 9.56 4.87
C GLY A 293 -3.88 10.23 6.14
N TYR A 294 -4.17 11.52 6.33
CA TYR A 294 -3.83 12.25 7.55
C TYR A 294 -4.53 11.63 8.78
N GLU A 295 -5.82 11.32 8.66
CA GLU A 295 -6.59 10.63 9.70
C GLU A 295 -6.02 9.24 9.99
N ALA A 296 -5.71 8.44 8.95
CA ALA A 296 -5.17 7.10 9.12
C ALA A 296 -3.83 7.08 9.86
N ILE A 297 -2.94 8.03 9.58
CA ILE A 297 -1.66 8.18 10.30
C ILE A 297 -1.93 8.50 11.76
N THR A 298 -2.73 9.54 12.01
CA THR A 298 -3.06 9.99 13.36
C THR A 298 -3.68 8.86 14.19
N ALA A 299 -4.63 8.12 13.61
CA ALA A 299 -5.28 6.99 14.25
C ALA A 299 -4.29 5.84 14.53
N THR A 300 -3.36 5.58 13.62
CA THR A 300 -2.34 4.54 13.78
C THR A 300 -1.39 4.89 14.93
N GLU A 301 -0.91 6.13 14.98
CA GLU A 301 -0.05 6.61 16.07
C GLU A 301 -0.73 6.52 17.44
N GLN A 302 -1.99 6.96 17.52
CA GLN A 302 -2.79 6.88 18.75
C GLN A 302 -2.99 5.43 19.19
N ALA A 303 -3.32 4.53 18.25
CA ALA A 303 -3.52 3.12 18.56
C ALA A 303 -2.22 2.43 19.03
N LEU A 304 -1.09 2.74 18.40
CA LEU A 304 0.23 2.23 18.81
C LEU A 304 0.61 2.72 20.20
N GLN A 305 0.37 4.00 20.50
CA GLN A 305 0.58 4.57 21.83
C GLN A 305 -0.29 3.87 22.88
N GLN A 306 -1.56 3.63 22.57
CA GLN A 306 -2.48 2.97 23.48
C GLN A 306 -2.03 1.54 23.78
N GLN A 307 -1.65 0.76 22.76
CA GLN A 307 -1.15 -0.60 22.92
C GLN A 307 0.12 -0.65 23.79
N ASP A 308 1.03 0.32 23.61
CA ASP A 308 2.23 0.41 24.44
C ASP A 308 1.93 0.74 25.90
N ASN A 309 0.97 1.65 26.14
CA ASN A 309 0.51 1.99 27.48
C ASN A 309 -0.13 0.77 28.18
N GLU A 310 -0.95 0.01 27.46
CA GLU A 310 -1.55 -1.23 27.96
C GLU A 310 -0.48 -2.29 28.28
N ARG A 311 0.52 -2.43 27.41
CA ARG A 311 1.67 -3.33 27.64
C ARG A 311 2.42 -2.95 28.91
N LYS A 312 2.73 -1.66 29.09
CA LYS A 312 3.41 -1.14 30.29
C LYS A 312 2.57 -1.34 31.55
N ALA A 313 1.26 -1.11 31.49
CA ALA A 313 0.35 -1.35 32.62
C ALA A 313 0.36 -2.82 33.06
N LYS A 314 0.32 -3.76 32.09
CA LYS A 314 0.45 -5.21 32.38
C LYS A 314 1.79 -5.54 33.04
N GLN A 315 2.90 -4.98 32.54
CA GLN A 315 4.22 -5.19 33.14
C GLN A 315 4.30 -4.69 34.59
N VAL A 316 3.67 -3.55 34.90
CA VAL A 316 3.60 -3.04 36.28
C VAL A 316 2.75 -3.97 37.17
N GLU A 317 1.61 -4.46 36.67
CA GLU A 317 0.77 -5.41 37.41
C GLU A 317 1.51 -6.74 37.68
N GLU A 318 2.21 -7.26 36.68
CA GLU A 318 3.04 -8.47 36.80
C GLU A 318 4.22 -8.26 37.76
N ALA A 319 4.88 -7.11 37.70
CA ALA A 319 5.94 -6.76 38.63
C ALA A 319 5.39 -6.65 40.06
N GLY A 320 4.22 -6.05 40.27
CA GLY A 320 3.59 -5.95 41.58
C GLY A 320 3.24 -7.31 42.21
N LYS A 321 2.94 -8.33 41.39
CA LYS A 321 2.69 -9.71 41.87
C LYS A 321 3.98 -10.45 42.24
N ASN A 322 5.09 -10.11 41.59
CA ASN A 322 6.36 -10.83 41.69
C ASN A 322 7.46 -10.04 42.42
N ALA A 323 7.17 -8.84 42.92
CA ALA A 323 8.17 -7.99 43.56
C ALA A 323 8.39 -8.39 45.01
N ASP A 324 9.64 -8.70 45.35
CA ASP A 324 10.08 -8.75 46.74
C ASP A 324 10.08 -7.34 47.35
N ALA A 325 9.68 -7.23 48.61
CA ALA A 325 9.76 -5.96 49.33
C ALA A 325 11.23 -5.52 49.42
N PRO A 326 11.55 -4.25 49.11
CA PRO A 326 12.92 -3.76 49.25
C PRO A 326 13.36 -3.88 50.72
N GLN A 327 14.56 -4.40 50.95
CA GLN A 327 15.21 -4.28 52.26
C GLN A 327 15.66 -2.83 52.42
N LEU A 328 15.06 -2.13 53.38
CA LEU A 328 15.40 -0.76 53.78
C LEU A 328 16.41 -0.74 54.92
#